data_AF-A0A2H5UYE5-F1
#
_entry.id   AF-A0A2H5UYE5-F1
#
_cell.length_a   1.000
_cell.length_b   1.000
_cell.length_c   1.000
_cell.angle_alpha   90.00
_cell.angle_beta   90.00
_cell.angle_gamma   90.00
#
_symmetry.space_group_name_H-M   'P 1'
#
loop_
_entity.id
_entity.type
_entity.pdbx_description
1 polymer ?
#
loop_
_entity_poly.entity_id
_entity_poly.type
_entity_poly.pdbx_seq_one_letter_code
_entity_poly.pdbx_strand_id
1 'polypeptide(L)'
;MKSPSLAFAGVVTSVFGLFIIITGLPFGIAFLMAGIIMFVLAYILPPPQPPTPDDPGKKLCWFCYREIPADSKTCPYCRLRQDSIRDN
;
A
#
# COMPACT_ATOMS: atom_id res chain seq x y z
N MET A 1 11.50 -9.93 -6.76
CA MET A 1 10.78 -9.19 -5.69
C MET A 1 9.46 -8.74 -6.27
N LYS A 2 8.34 -9.11 -5.64
CA LYS A 2 7.00 -8.77 -6.16
C LYS A 2 6.48 -7.44 -5.60
N SER A 3 6.98 -7.01 -4.44
CA SER A 3 6.65 -5.73 -3.81
C SER A 3 7.93 -5.00 -3.32
N PRO A 4 8.55 -4.15 -4.16
CA PRO A 4 9.82 -3.48 -3.83
C PRO A 4 9.72 -2.57 -2.60
N SER A 5 8.58 -1.91 -2.41
CA SER A 5 8.32 -1.05 -1.25
C SER A 5 8.33 -1.81 0.07
N LEU A 6 7.80 -3.05 0.06
CA LEU A 6 7.75 -3.91 1.24
C LEU A 6 9.13 -4.45 1.60
N ALA A 7 9.94 -4.79 0.58
CA ALA A 7 11.32 -5.23 0.77
C ALA A 7 12.19 -4.12 1.38
N PHE A 8 12.05 -2.89 0.86
CA PHE A 8 12.78 -1.73 1.39
C PHE A 8 12.42 -1.44 2.86
N ALA A 9 11.12 -1.46 3.18
CA ALA A 9 10.65 -1.31 4.55
C ALA A 9 11.21 -2.41 5.48
N GLY A 10 11.25 -3.66 5.00
CA GLY A 10 11.84 -4.79 5.73
C GLY A 10 13.32 -4.59 6.05
N VAL A 11 14.13 -4.18 5.06
CA VAL A 11 15.57 -3.90 5.25
C VAL A 11 15.80 -2.80 6.28
N VAL A 12 15.10 -1.67 6.15
CA VAL A 12 15.24 -0.54 7.09
C VAL A 12 14.86 -1.00 8.51
N THR A 13 13.74 -1.72 8.65
CA THR A 13 13.27 -2.23 9.94
C THR A 13 14.28 -3.20 10.57
N SER A 14 14.90 -4.09 9.78
CA SER A 14 15.94 -5.01 10.28
C SER A 14 17.21 -4.27 10.74
N VAL A 15 17.65 -3.24 10.02
CA VAL A 15 18.82 -2.43 10.41
C VAL A 15 18.56 -1.70 11.74
N PHE A 16 17.37 -1.10 11.89
CA PHE A 16 16.96 -0.49 13.15
C PHE A 16 16.83 -1.52 14.28
N GLY A 17 16.27 -2.70 14.00
CA GLY A 17 16.21 -3.80 14.97
C GLY A 17 17.59 -4.20 15.49
N LEU A 18 18.58 -4.32 14.58
CA LEU A 18 19.96 -4.60 14.95
C LEU A 18 20.57 -3.49 15.83
N PHE A 19 20.33 -2.22 15.50
CA PHE A 19 20.77 -1.09 16.30
C PHE A 19 20.15 -1.10 17.72
N ILE A 20 18.87 -1.43 17.83
CA ILE A 20 18.16 -1.56 19.12
C ILE A 20 18.74 -2.71 19.96
N ILE A 21 19.13 -3.83 19.33
CA ILE A 21 19.81 -4.93 20.03
C ILE A 21 21.17 -4.46 20.56
N ILE A 22 21.97 -3.75 19.75
CA ILE A 22 23.29 -3.24 20.15
C ILE A 22 23.18 -2.27 21.35
N THR A 23 22.13 -1.47 21.39
CA THR A 23 21.86 -0.53 22.50
C THR A 23 21.27 -1.20 23.75
N GLY A 24 21.07 -2.53 23.72
CA GLY A 24 20.64 -3.33 24.89
C GLY A 24 19.14 -3.32 25.15
N LEU A 25 18.32 -2.84 24.21
CA LEU A 25 16.87 -2.86 24.36
C LEU A 25 16.31 -4.23 23.98
N PRO A 26 15.49 -4.86 24.85
CA PRO A 26 14.97 -6.21 24.60
C PRO A 26 14.02 -6.29 23.40
N PHE A 27 13.43 -5.16 23.00
CA PHE A 27 12.52 -5.08 21.85
C PHE A 27 13.23 -5.18 20.49
N GLY A 28 14.57 -5.09 20.44
CA GLY A 28 15.31 -5.12 19.18
C GLY A 28 15.18 -6.42 18.41
N ILE A 29 15.06 -7.56 19.12
CA ILE A 29 14.85 -8.87 18.51
C ILE A 29 13.50 -8.92 17.78
N ALA A 30 12.45 -8.36 18.38
CA ALA A 30 11.12 -8.31 17.76
C ALA A 30 11.15 -7.47 16.48
N PHE A 31 11.81 -6.31 16.49
CA PHE A 31 12.00 -5.47 15.30
C PHE A 31 12.81 -6.17 14.21
N LEU A 32 13.89 -6.86 14.58
CA LEU A 32 14.72 -7.58 13.64
C LEU A 32 13.94 -8.72 12.96
N MET A 33 13.19 -9.50 13.73
CA MET A 33 12.32 -10.56 13.22
C MET A 33 11.21 -10.01 12.32
N ALA A 34 10.58 -8.89 12.71
CA ALA A 34 9.56 -8.23 11.89
C ALA A 34 10.12 -7.79 10.53
N GLY A 35 11.32 -7.21 10.49
CA GLY A 35 11.98 -6.83 9.23
C GLY A 35 12.31 -8.02 8.33
N ILE A 36 12.78 -9.14 8.90
CA ILE A 36 13.00 -10.39 8.15
C ILE A 36 11.69 -10.92 7.57
N ILE A 37 10.62 -10.95 8.37
CA ILE A 37 9.30 -11.41 7.93
C ILE A 37 8.80 -10.53 6.77
N MET A 38 8.89 -9.21 6.88
CA MET A 38 8.51 -8.29 5.79
C MET A 38 9.35 -8.52 4.52
N PHE A 39 10.65 -8.77 4.68
CA PHE A 39 11.53 -9.06 3.55
C PHE A 39 11.13 -10.36 2.84
N VAL A 40 10.86 -11.44 3.59
CA VAL A 40 10.38 -12.72 3.03
C VAL A 40 9.01 -12.55 2.36
N LEU A 41 8.08 -11.85 3.01
CA LEU A 41 6.76 -11.53 2.48
C LEU A 41 6.86 -10.73 1.16
N ALA A 42 7.88 -9.89 0.99
CA ALA A 42 8.08 -9.14 -0.25
C ALA A 42 8.44 -10.02 -1.46
N TYR A 43 8.94 -11.23 -1.22
CA TYR A 43 9.19 -12.23 -2.26
C TYR A 43 7.97 -13.12 -2.53
N ILE A 44 7.18 -13.42 -1.49
CA ILE A 44 6.06 -14.35 -1.57
C ILE A 44 4.78 -13.64 -2.04
N LEU A 45 4.44 -12.49 -1.46
CA LEU A 45 3.17 -11.82 -1.74
C LEU A 45 3.22 -11.04 -3.05
N PRO A 46 2.18 -11.18 -3.89
CA PRO A 46 1.98 -10.28 -5.02
C PRO A 46 1.76 -8.84 -4.53
N PRO A 47 2.10 -7.83 -5.36
CA PRO A 47 1.80 -6.45 -5.03
C PRO A 47 0.29 -6.26 -4.82
N PRO A 48 -0.13 -5.35 -3.92
CA PRO A 48 -1.55 -5.04 -3.76
C PRO A 48 -2.11 -4.61 -5.11
N GLN A 49 -3.19 -5.26 -5.54
CA GLN A 49 -3.89 -4.86 -6.76
C GLN A 49 -4.52 -3.48 -6.51
N PRO A 50 -4.42 -2.54 -7.47
CA PRO A 50 -5.16 -1.30 -7.36
C PRO A 50 -6.66 -1.64 -7.27
N PRO A 51 -7.45 -0.86 -6.52
CA PRO A 51 -8.89 -1.08 -6.46
C PRO A 51 -9.45 -0.89 -7.88
N THR A 52 -9.83 -1.99 -8.52
CA THR A 52 -10.56 -1.99 -9.78
C THR A 52 -12.06 -2.01 -9.46
N PRO A 53 -12.88 -1.21 -10.16
CA PRO A 53 -14.34 -1.29 -10.03
C PRO A 53 -14.83 -2.69 -10.45
N ASP A 54 -15.85 -3.21 -9.77
CA ASP A 54 -16.41 -4.54 -10.05
C ASP A 54 -17.10 -4.57 -11.43
N ASP A 55 -17.63 -3.42 -11.85
CA ASP A 55 -18.24 -3.22 -13.16
C ASP A 55 -17.31 -2.48 -14.15
N PRO A 56 -17.03 -3.03 -15.34
CA PRO A 56 -16.16 -2.40 -16.34
C PRO A 56 -16.72 -1.08 -16.93
N GLY A 57 -17.99 -0.77 -16.70
CA GLY A 57 -18.64 0.50 -17.09
C GLY A 57 -18.61 1.58 -16.01
N LYS A 58 -17.99 1.31 -14.85
CA LYS A 58 -17.92 2.25 -13.73
C LYS A 58 -16.47 2.61 -13.43
N LYS A 59 -16.26 3.76 -12.81
CA LYS A 59 -15.00 4.21 -12.22
C LYS A 59 -15.19 4.45 -10.74
N LEU A 60 -14.10 4.46 -9.98
CA LEU A 60 -14.14 4.85 -8.57
C LEU A 60 -14.04 6.37 -8.46
N CYS A 61 -14.87 6.96 -7.60
CA CYS A 61 -14.72 8.36 -7.21
C CYS A 61 -13.38 8.55 -6.47
N TRP A 62 -12.56 9.51 -6.87
CA TRP A 62 -11.22 9.72 -6.28
C TRP A 62 -11.25 10.04 -4.78
N PHE A 63 -12.36 10.62 -4.30
CA PHE A 63 -12.50 11.08 -2.92
C PHE A 63 -13.18 10.03 -2.03
N CYS A 64 -14.35 9.54 -2.44
CA CYS A 64 -15.18 8.68 -1.60
C CYS A 64 -15.09 7.19 -1.94
N TYR A 65 -14.29 6.80 -2.95
CA TYR A 65 -14.09 5.41 -3.40
C TYR A 65 -15.39 4.63 -3.68
N ARG A 66 -16.49 5.36 -3.95
CA ARG A 66 -17.74 4.77 -4.44
C ARG A 66 -17.67 4.58 -5.95
N GLU A 67 -18.28 3.53 -6.42
CA GLU A 67 -18.47 3.32 -7.85
C GLU A 67 -19.42 4.37 -8.43
N ILE A 68 -19.03 4.93 -9.56
CA ILE A 68 -19.77 5.93 -10.32
C ILE A 68 -19.68 5.57 -11.79
N PRO A 69 -20.68 5.93 -12.63
CA PRO A 69 -20.61 5.64 -14.06
C PRO A 69 -19.39 6.32 -14.70
N ALA A 70 -18.72 5.65 -15.65
CA ALA A 70 -17.48 6.13 -16.26
C ALA A 70 -17.60 7.55 -16.84
N ASP A 71 -18.75 7.87 -17.45
CA ASP A 71 -19.04 9.18 -18.05
C ASP A 71 -19.40 10.29 -17.05
N SER A 72 -19.54 9.98 -15.76
CA SER A 72 -19.92 11.00 -14.78
C SER A 72 -18.76 11.97 -14.51
N LYS A 73 -19.00 13.27 -14.78
CA LYS A 73 -18.09 14.36 -14.42
C LYS A 73 -18.19 14.80 -12.96
N THR A 74 -19.24 14.37 -12.27
CA THR A 74 -19.51 14.72 -10.88
C THR A 74 -19.99 13.49 -10.15
N CYS A 75 -19.43 13.23 -8.97
CA CYS A 75 -19.87 12.10 -8.15
C CYS A 75 -21.26 12.39 -7.54
N PRO A 76 -22.25 11.49 -7.72
CA PRO A 76 -23.60 11.69 -7.17
C PRO A 76 -23.63 11.65 -5.63
N TYR A 77 -22.63 11.04 -4.99
CA TYR A 77 -22.58 10.86 -3.54
C TYR A 77 -21.93 12.04 -2.81
N CYS A 78 -20.76 12.50 -3.27
CA CYS A 78 -20.03 13.59 -2.62
C CYS A 78 -20.12 14.93 -3.37
N ARG A 79 -20.79 14.97 -4.52
CA ARG A 79 -20.95 16.16 -5.38
C ARG A 79 -19.64 16.82 -5.85
N LEU A 80 -18.52 16.12 -5.69
CA LEU A 80 -17.21 16.57 -6.17
C LEU A 80 -17.04 16.25 -7.64
N ARG A 81 -16.38 17.18 -8.34
CA ARG A 81 -16.00 17.01 -9.73
C ARG A 81 -14.96 15.90 -9.85
N GLN A 82 -15.15 15.06 -10.86
CA GLN A 82 -14.31 13.93 -11.23
C GLN A 82 -13.61 14.32 -12.52
N ASP A 83 -12.67 15.26 -12.38
CA ASP A 83 -11.79 15.66 -13.46
C ASP A 83 -11.01 14.41 -13.83
N SER A 84 -11.20 13.95 -15.06
CA SER A 84 -10.51 12.78 -15.57
C SER A 84 -9.03 12.92 -15.29
N ILE A 85 -8.44 11.85 -14.74
CA ILE A 85 -7.06 11.47 -15.00
C ILE A 85 -6.02 12.13 -14.07
N ARG A 86 -5.78 11.41 -12.98
CA ARG A 86 -4.46 11.26 -12.36
C ARG A 86 -3.77 10.09 -13.09
N ASP A 87 -3.39 10.30 -14.35
CA ASP A 87 -2.53 9.38 -15.12
C ASP A 87 -1.09 9.69 -14.72
N ASN A 88 -0.65 9.15 -13.58
CA ASN A 88 0.74 8.82 -13.28
C ASN A 88 0.82 7.92 -12.04
#